data_AF-A0A7S1BLE4-F1
#
_entry.id   AF-A0A7S1BLE4-F1
#
_cell.length_a   1.000
_cell.length_b   1.000
_cell.length_c   1.000
_cell.angle_alpha   90.00
_cell.angle_beta   90.00
_cell.angle_gamma   90.00
#
_symmetry.space_group_name_H-M   'P 1'
#
loop_
_entity.id
_entity.type
_entity.pdbx_description
1 polymer ?
#
loop_
_entity_poly.entity_id
_entity_poly.type
_entity_poly.pdbx_seq_one_letter_code
_entity_poly.pdbx_strand_id
1 'polypeptide(L)'
;VLHARKCILDGIVSAAQNRSVPPLNYPRVYDLCREFPECEFVLNGGIHGLAAARAIAWGDGGDGGGECHGVPCDVCAAPNGSCYAPPSPSAPQNLCGVMLGRAAMEDPSMFWDVDRYFYGEPSNPCRNRREVLFRFCEWLERAYPRRCCDNNDQATHIFPPPDIVHLQRHCKVCYEMHEKGDKFVVAEEDVWKNRLSTMMKEGSPPRQKITARIIGRCLKPVSTILYGMPKNKLFKRTLDSYCQNAWIRNCGPGFILRKAMEIVPDSIWDEDFTKTEELAENP
;
A
#
# COMPACT_ATOMS: atom_id res chain seq x y z
N VAL A 1 8.96 13.44 -14.91
CA VAL A 1 7.69 12.69 -14.73
C VAL A 1 6.54 13.45 -15.35
N LEU A 2 5.74 12.82 -16.22
CA LEU A 2 4.57 13.42 -16.85
C LEU A 2 3.31 12.62 -16.54
N HIS A 3 2.30 13.27 -15.95
CA HIS A 3 0.96 12.68 -15.88
C HIS A 3 0.27 12.85 -17.22
N ALA A 4 -0.18 11.76 -17.83
CA ALA A 4 -0.77 11.76 -19.16
C ALA A 4 -2.21 12.30 -19.21
N ARG A 5 -2.66 13.05 -18.22
CA ARG A 5 -3.98 13.72 -18.23
C ARG A 5 -3.76 15.21 -18.17
N LYS A 6 -4.56 15.96 -18.92
CA LYS A 6 -4.60 17.42 -18.81
C LYS A 6 -5.18 17.79 -17.45
N CYS A 7 -4.58 18.75 -16.77
CA CYS A 7 -5.19 19.41 -15.63
C CYS A 7 -6.10 20.55 -16.11
N ILE A 8 -7.38 20.52 -15.73
CA ILE A 8 -8.36 21.56 -16.04
C ILE A 8 -8.49 22.46 -14.80
N LEU A 9 -8.23 23.77 -14.97
CA LEU A 9 -8.15 24.77 -13.89
C LEU A 9 -9.29 25.80 -13.92
N ASP A 10 -10.32 25.59 -14.73
CA ASP A 10 -11.45 26.51 -14.93
C ASP A 10 -12.47 26.52 -13.77
N GLY A 11 -12.22 25.75 -12.70
CA GLY A 11 -13.12 25.62 -11.55
C GLY A 11 -14.32 24.69 -11.78
N ILE A 12 -14.51 24.14 -12.99
CA ILE A 12 -15.59 23.20 -13.31
C ILE A 12 -15.24 21.79 -12.83
N VAL A 13 -13.94 21.44 -12.82
CA VAL A 13 -13.43 20.13 -12.44
C VAL A 13 -12.59 20.25 -11.15
N SER A 14 -12.96 19.52 -10.10
CA SER A 14 -12.19 19.49 -8.84
C SER A 14 -10.85 18.76 -9.00
N ALA A 15 -9.93 18.96 -8.05
CA ALA A 15 -8.64 18.25 -8.02
C ALA A 15 -8.79 16.71 -8.02
N ALA A 16 -9.85 16.19 -7.39
CA ALA A 16 -10.14 14.75 -7.42
C ALA A 16 -10.62 14.31 -8.81
N GLN A 17 -11.54 15.08 -9.43
CA GLN A 17 -12.07 14.80 -10.76
C GLN A 17 -11.01 14.96 -11.86
N ASN A 18 -10.02 15.83 -11.70
CA ASN A 18 -8.89 15.96 -12.64
C ASN A 18 -8.08 14.66 -12.82
N ARG A 19 -8.23 13.68 -11.91
CA ARG A 19 -7.59 12.37 -12.02
C ARG A 19 -8.42 11.33 -12.76
N SER A 20 -9.69 11.61 -13.06
CA SER A 20 -10.62 10.65 -13.67
C SER A 20 -11.40 11.20 -14.87
N VAL A 21 -11.66 12.51 -14.94
CA VAL A 21 -12.50 13.14 -15.96
C VAL A 21 -11.73 13.42 -17.26
N PRO A 22 -10.61 14.17 -17.30
CA PRO A 22 -9.89 14.39 -18.55
C PRO A 22 -9.26 13.07 -19.03
N PRO A 23 -9.39 12.68 -20.31
CA PRO A 23 -8.89 11.39 -20.78
C PRO A 23 -7.36 11.29 -20.66
N LEU A 24 -6.87 10.05 -20.59
CA LEU A 24 -5.44 9.76 -20.70
C LEU A 24 -4.96 9.96 -22.13
N ASN A 25 -3.75 10.47 -22.28
CA ASN A 25 -3.10 10.69 -23.57
C ASN A 25 -1.62 10.30 -23.47
N TYR A 26 -1.34 8.99 -23.48
CA TYR A 26 0.02 8.46 -23.56
C TYR A 26 0.74 8.83 -24.87
N PRO A 27 0.08 8.88 -26.05
CA PRO A 27 0.74 9.27 -27.29
C PRO A 27 1.42 10.63 -27.19
N ARG A 28 0.79 11.62 -26.55
CA ARG A 28 1.41 12.92 -26.30
C ARG A 28 2.70 12.83 -25.46
N VAL A 29 2.74 11.94 -24.47
CA VAL A 29 3.97 11.71 -23.70
C VAL A 29 5.06 11.14 -24.62
N TYR A 30 4.71 10.24 -25.54
CA TYR A 30 5.66 9.63 -26.48
C TYR A 30 6.14 10.65 -27.51
N ASP A 31 5.27 11.53 -27.99
CA ASP A 31 5.63 12.64 -28.88
C ASP A 31 6.64 13.57 -28.21
N LEU A 32 6.41 13.91 -26.93
CA LEU A 32 7.37 14.68 -26.13
C LEU A 32 8.71 13.95 -25.96
N CYS A 33 8.69 12.63 -25.76
CA CYS A 33 9.93 11.85 -25.70
C CYS A 33 10.74 11.97 -27.00
N ARG A 34 10.07 11.95 -28.16
CA ARG A 34 10.73 12.10 -29.47
C ARG A 34 11.21 13.52 -29.75
N GLU A 35 10.45 14.52 -29.30
CA GLU A 35 10.76 15.93 -29.52
C GLU A 35 11.92 16.42 -28.64
N PHE A 36 12.09 15.84 -27.45
CA PHE A 36 13.13 16.19 -26.47
C PHE A 36 14.02 14.98 -26.14
N PRO A 37 14.83 14.48 -27.10
CA PRO A 37 15.63 13.26 -26.91
C PRO A 37 16.69 13.39 -25.81
N GLU A 38 17.11 14.59 -25.45
CA GLU A 38 18.06 14.89 -24.37
C GLU A 38 17.43 14.81 -22.97
N CYS A 39 16.11 14.73 -22.87
CA CYS A 39 15.38 14.67 -21.61
C CYS A 39 14.96 13.25 -21.26
N GLU A 40 14.95 12.91 -19.97
CA GLU A 40 14.40 11.67 -19.44
C GLU A 40 12.94 11.82 -19.02
N PHE A 41 12.12 10.83 -19.38
CA PHE A 41 10.69 10.83 -19.11
C PHE A 41 10.25 9.64 -18.26
N VAL A 42 9.32 9.90 -17.34
CA VAL A 42 8.60 8.87 -16.59
C VAL A 42 7.12 9.09 -16.80
N LEU A 43 6.40 8.09 -17.31
CA LEU A 43 4.97 8.19 -17.60
C LEU A 43 4.12 7.87 -16.38
N ASN A 44 3.10 8.69 -16.13
CA ASN A 44 2.17 8.51 -15.01
C ASN A 44 0.70 8.60 -15.46
N GLY A 45 -0.15 7.85 -14.75
CA GLY A 45 -1.60 8.02 -14.74
C GLY A 45 -2.35 6.85 -15.36
N GLY A 46 -3.23 6.20 -14.59
CA GLY A 46 -4.09 5.12 -15.10
C GLY A 46 -3.38 3.80 -15.42
N ILE A 47 -2.23 3.56 -14.80
CA ILE A 47 -1.48 2.31 -14.90
C ILE A 47 -1.94 1.39 -13.77
N HIS A 48 -2.44 0.20 -14.14
CA HIS A 48 -2.98 -0.79 -13.23
C HIS A 48 -2.17 -2.08 -13.34
N GLY A 49 -1.41 -2.42 -12.30
CA GLY A 49 -0.60 -3.63 -12.24
C GLY A 49 0.78 -3.53 -12.89
N LEU A 50 1.62 -4.50 -12.56
CA LEU A 50 3.01 -4.59 -13.01
C LEU A 50 3.14 -4.98 -14.49
N ALA A 51 2.26 -5.83 -15.01
CA ALA A 51 2.26 -6.21 -16.43
C ALA A 51 2.02 -4.99 -17.35
N ALA A 52 0.97 -4.20 -17.06
CA ALA A 52 0.70 -2.95 -17.80
C ALA A 52 1.85 -1.95 -17.67
N ALA A 53 2.45 -1.84 -16.48
CA ALA A 53 3.61 -1.01 -16.23
C ALA A 53 4.82 -1.41 -17.11
N ARG A 54 5.09 -2.72 -17.22
CA ARG A 54 6.19 -3.27 -18.03
C ARG A 54 5.95 -3.05 -19.52
N ALA A 55 4.74 -3.32 -20.00
CA ALA A 55 4.34 -3.07 -21.39
C ALA A 55 4.55 -1.60 -21.80
N ILE A 56 4.17 -0.64 -20.95
CA ILE A 56 4.35 0.79 -21.24
C ILE A 56 5.83 1.18 -21.24
N ALA A 57 6.61 0.69 -20.26
CA ALA A 57 8.00 1.07 -20.10
C ALA A 57 8.93 0.47 -21.18
N TRP A 58 8.68 -0.76 -21.62
CA TRP A 58 9.60 -1.50 -22.50
C TRP A 58 8.99 -2.00 -23.82
N GLY A 59 7.68 -1.94 -24.00
CA GLY A 59 7.00 -2.57 -25.14
C GLY A 59 6.91 -4.10 -25.01
N ASP A 60 6.36 -4.75 -26.05
CA ASP A 60 6.01 -6.19 -26.07
C ASP A 60 7.23 -7.11 -26.29
N GLY A 61 8.45 -6.65 -25.99
CA GLY A 61 9.72 -7.26 -26.35
C GLY A 61 10.13 -8.52 -25.57
N GLY A 62 9.19 -9.39 -25.21
CA GLY A 62 9.48 -10.76 -24.79
C GLY A 62 8.76 -11.73 -25.71
N ASP A 63 9.51 -12.36 -26.62
CA ASP A 63 9.34 -13.64 -27.37
C ASP A 63 7.94 -14.14 -27.77
N GLY A 64 6.90 -13.33 -27.65
CA GLY A 64 5.51 -13.68 -27.85
C GLY A 64 4.85 -12.55 -28.60
N GLY A 65 4.64 -12.76 -29.90
CA GLY A 65 3.77 -11.90 -30.69
C GLY A 65 2.37 -11.90 -30.08
N GLY A 66 2.06 -10.85 -29.33
CA GLY A 66 0.76 -10.58 -28.74
C GLY A 66 0.47 -9.10 -28.88
N GLU A 67 -0.72 -8.77 -29.33
CA GLU A 67 -1.13 -7.44 -29.76
C GLU A 67 -1.11 -6.40 -28.61
N CYS A 68 -0.32 -5.34 -28.80
CA CYS A 68 -0.41 -3.98 -28.23
C CYS A 68 -1.43 -3.83 -27.08
N HIS A 69 -0.96 -3.71 -25.83
CA HIS A 69 -1.79 -3.65 -24.62
C HIS A 69 -2.53 -2.34 -24.40
N GLY A 70 -3.76 -2.39 -23.87
CA GLY A 70 -4.27 -1.23 -23.16
C GLY A 70 -5.52 -1.38 -22.32
N VAL A 71 -5.75 -0.32 -21.57
CA VAL A 71 -6.98 -0.06 -20.82
C VAL A 71 -8.04 0.35 -21.85
N PRO A 72 -9.17 -0.35 -21.98
CA PRO A 72 -10.22 0.02 -22.91
C PRO A 72 -10.60 1.48 -22.74
N CYS A 73 -10.66 2.22 -23.84
CA CYS A 73 -11.02 3.62 -23.75
C CYS A 73 -12.53 3.78 -23.86
N ASP A 74 -13.12 4.42 -22.86
CA ASP A 74 -14.56 4.70 -22.77
C ASP A 74 -15.09 5.60 -23.91
N VAL A 75 -14.21 6.20 -24.72
CA VAL A 75 -14.56 7.15 -25.80
C VAL A 75 -14.64 6.49 -27.18
N CYS A 76 -13.68 5.64 -27.58
CA CYS A 76 -13.77 4.91 -28.87
C CYS A 76 -13.72 3.39 -28.76
N ALA A 77 -13.85 2.85 -27.54
CA ALA A 77 -14.04 1.44 -27.26
C ALA A 77 -12.95 0.50 -27.77
N ALA A 78 -11.76 1.01 -28.14
CA ALA A 78 -10.67 0.14 -28.55
C ALA A 78 -10.24 -0.71 -27.35
N PRO A 79 -10.09 -2.04 -27.54
CA PRO A 79 -9.88 -2.99 -26.45
C PRO A 79 -8.57 -2.74 -25.69
N ASN A 80 -7.62 -2.06 -26.36
CA ASN A 80 -6.28 -1.79 -25.88
C ASN A 80 -5.99 -0.27 -25.76
N GLY A 81 -7.00 0.53 -25.40
CA GLY A 81 -6.88 1.99 -25.28
C GLY A 81 -7.06 2.73 -26.60
N SER A 82 -7.66 3.93 -26.53
CA SER A 82 -8.17 4.68 -27.68
C SER A 82 -8.26 6.20 -27.39
N CYS A 83 -8.33 7.12 -28.36
CA CYS A 83 -8.92 6.98 -29.69
C CYS A 83 -8.02 7.31 -30.90
N TYR A 84 -6.68 7.38 -30.77
CA TYR A 84 -5.82 7.50 -31.97
C TYR A 84 -4.43 6.78 -31.88
N ALA A 85 -4.27 5.79 -30.97
CA ALA A 85 -3.11 4.87 -30.79
C ALA A 85 -1.79 5.45 -30.22
N PRO A 86 -1.01 4.67 -29.43
CA PRO A 86 0.44 4.88 -29.30
C PRO A 86 1.17 4.43 -30.58
N PRO A 87 2.09 5.21 -31.17
CA PRO A 87 2.81 4.80 -32.38
C PRO A 87 4.06 4.02 -32.01
N SER A 88 4.24 2.86 -32.64
CA SER A 88 5.45 2.01 -32.69
C SER A 88 5.48 0.86 -31.68
N PRO A 89 5.91 -0.35 -32.09
CA PRO A 89 6.08 -1.52 -31.20
C PRO A 89 7.14 -1.34 -30.10
N SER A 90 7.84 -0.20 -30.05
CA SER A 90 8.91 0.09 -29.10
C SER A 90 8.66 1.40 -28.35
N ALA A 91 8.73 1.37 -27.03
CA ALA A 91 8.74 2.57 -26.19
C ALA A 91 9.91 3.50 -26.58
N PRO A 92 9.76 4.83 -26.49
CA PRO A 92 10.88 5.77 -26.70
C PRO A 92 12.05 5.43 -25.77
N GLN A 93 13.29 5.48 -26.28
CA GLN A 93 14.47 5.10 -25.50
C GLN A 93 14.69 5.95 -24.24
N ASN A 94 14.25 7.20 -24.27
CA ASN A 94 14.33 8.13 -23.15
C ASN A 94 13.07 8.13 -22.25
N LEU A 95 12.13 7.19 -22.47
CA LEU A 95 11.09 6.85 -21.49
C LEU A 95 11.68 5.88 -20.47
N CYS A 96 12.29 6.41 -19.40
CA CYS A 96 13.04 5.62 -18.42
C CYS A 96 12.17 4.85 -17.41
N GLY A 97 10.85 5.04 -17.43
CA GLY A 97 9.96 4.21 -16.64
C GLY A 97 8.55 4.74 -16.47
N VAL A 98 7.84 4.17 -15.50
CA VAL A 98 6.47 4.51 -15.17
C VAL A 98 6.29 4.78 -13.68
N MET A 99 5.28 5.58 -13.34
CA MET A 99 4.89 5.86 -11.96
C MET A 99 3.47 5.39 -11.71
N LEU A 100 3.30 4.53 -10.72
CA LEU A 100 2.01 4.05 -10.24
C LEU A 100 1.63 4.82 -8.96
N GLY A 101 0.45 5.42 -8.96
CA GLY A 101 -0.05 6.20 -7.84
C GLY A 101 -1.16 5.48 -7.08
N ARG A 102 -2.42 5.74 -7.46
CA ARG A 102 -3.60 5.18 -6.80
C ARG A 102 -3.61 3.66 -6.75
N ALA A 103 -3.18 3.01 -7.83
CA ALA A 103 -3.09 1.56 -7.88
C ALA A 103 -2.27 1.04 -6.67
N ALA A 104 -1.11 1.63 -6.36
CA ALA A 104 -0.27 1.23 -5.23
C ALA A 104 -0.94 1.37 -3.86
N MET A 105 -1.88 2.31 -3.75
CA MET A 105 -2.67 2.50 -2.53
C MET A 105 -3.91 1.59 -2.48
N GLU A 106 -4.41 1.16 -3.63
CA GLU A 106 -5.59 0.30 -3.76
C GLU A 106 -5.19 -1.16 -3.55
N ASP A 107 -4.14 -1.59 -4.23
CA ASP A 107 -3.54 -2.92 -4.14
C ASP A 107 -2.02 -2.83 -3.92
N PRO A 108 -1.56 -2.64 -2.67
CA PRO A 108 -0.13 -2.63 -2.38
C PRO A 108 0.53 -4.01 -2.62
N SER A 109 -0.23 -5.10 -2.62
CA SER A 109 0.29 -6.45 -2.81
C SER A 109 0.75 -6.70 -4.25
N MET A 110 0.27 -5.93 -5.24
CA MET A 110 0.75 -6.07 -6.61
C MET A 110 2.25 -5.85 -6.77
N PHE A 111 2.90 -5.15 -5.82
CA PHE A 111 4.34 -4.85 -5.88
C PHE A 111 5.21 -5.94 -5.27
N TRP A 112 4.63 -7.03 -4.76
CA TRP A 112 5.37 -8.04 -4.00
C TRP A 112 6.54 -8.63 -4.80
N ASP A 113 6.41 -8.74 -6.13
CA ASP A 113 7.44 -9.27 -7.02
C ASP A 113 8.05 -8.28 -8.00
N VAL A 114 7.93 -6.97 -7.72
CA VAL A 114 8.51 -5.93 -8.58
C VAL A 114 10.02 -6.09 -8.76
N ASP A 115 10.75 -6.47 -7.72
CA ASP A 115 12.21 -6.63 -7.75
C ASP A 115 12.62 -7.73 -8.74
N ARG A 116 11.98 -8.90 -8.63
CA ARG A 116 12.16 -10.00 -9.58
C ARG A 116 11.66 -9.64 -10.98
N TYR A 117 10.46 -9.08 -11.09
CA TYR A 117 9.76 -8.94 -12.37
C TYR A 117 10.32 -7.81 -13.25
N PHE A 118 10.79 -6.71 -12.65
CA PHE A 118 11.40 -5.56 -13.35
C PHE A 118 12.93 -5.61 -13.37
N TYR A 119 13.56 -6.01 -12.26
CA TYR A 119 15.00 -5.84 -12.07
C TYR A 119 15.79 -7.16 -12.09
N GLY A 120 15.12 -8.30 -12.28
CA GLY A 120 15.77 -9.60 -12.43
C GLY A 120 16.37 -10.14 -11.13
N GLU A 121 15.95 -9.64 -9.98
CA GLU A 121 16.36 -10.19 -8.68
C GLU A 121 15.92 -11.66 -8.56
N PRO A 122 16.76 -12.55 -7.98
CA PRO A 122 16.48 -13.98 -7.94
C PRO A 122 15.28 -14.33 -7.05
N SER A 123 14.95 -13.48 -6.09
CA SER A 123 13.81 -13.63 -5.19
C SER A 123 13.38 -12.29 -4.60
N ASN A 124 12.17 -12.25 -4.03
CA ASN A 124 11.67 -11.09 -3.30
C ASN A 124 11.79 -11.30 -1.78
N PRO A 125 11.86 -10.22 -0.97
CA PRO A 125 12.12 -10.31 0.46
C PRO A 125 11.05 -11.03 1.30
N CYS A 126 9.83 -11.14 0.76
CA CYS A 126 8.68 -11.77 1.42
C CYS A 126 7.95 -12.70 0.45
N ARG A 127 7.53 -13.86 0.94
CA ARG A 127 6.73 -14.83 0.18
C ARG A 127 5.23 -14.61 0.29
N ASN A 128 4.77 -14.09 1.42
CA ASN A 128 3.36 -13.92 1.72
C ASN A 128 3.07 -12.61 2.48
N ARG A 129 1.79 -12.35 2.71
CA ARG A 129 1.32 -11.11 3.34
C ARG A 129 1.70 -11.04 4.81
N ARG A 130 1.76 -12.17 5.52
CA ARG A 130 2.22 -12.21 6.92
C ARG A 130 3.62 -11.63 7.05
N GLU A 131 4.56 -12.10 6.24
CA GLU A 131 5.95 -11.66 6.29
C GLU A 131 6.07 -10.16 6.00
N VAL A 132 5.33 -9.65 4.99
CA VAL A 132 5.26 -8.21 4.70
C VAL A 132 4.77 -7.42 5.92
N LEU A 133 3.66 -7.85 6.52
CA LEU A 133 3.08 -7.16 7.67
C LEU A 133 3.96 -7.23 8.92
N PHE A 134 4.70 -8.31 9.15
CA PHE A 134 5.65 -8.39 10.26
C PHE A 134 6.83 -7.44 10.08
N ARG A 135 7.46 -7.43 8.92
CA ARG A 135 8.52 -6.46 8.61
C ARG A 135 8.00 -5.01 8.73
N PHE A 136 6.76 -4.77 8.29
CA PHE A 136 6.14 -3.46 8.44
C PHE A 136 5.84 -3.13 9.91
N CYS A 137 5.43 -4.09 10.73
CA CYS A 137 5.28 -3.90 12.19
C CYS A 137 6.62 -3.54 12.84
N GLU A 138 7.71 -4.23 12.52
CA GLU A 138 9.05 -3.91 13.02
C GLU A 138 9.49 -2.51 12.59
N TRP A 139 9.21 -2.13 11.33
CA TRP A 139 9.45 -0.76 10.88
C TRP A 139 8.59 0.26 11.64
N LEU A 140 7.30 -0.01 11.85
CA LEU A 140 6.41 0.87 12.60
C LEU A 140 6.86 1.03 14.05
N GLU A 141 7.34 -0.02 14.69
CA GLU A 141 7.86 0.00 16.06
C GLU A 141 9.13 0.85 16.16
N ARG A 142 10.00 0.83 15.15
CA ARG A 142 11.20 1.70 15.09
C ARG A 142 10.90 3.14 14.69
N ALA A 143 10.02 3.35 13.71
CA ALA A 143 9.69 4.66 13.15
C ALA A 143 8.71 5.43 14.04
N TYR A 144 7.83 4.73 14.75
CA TYR A 144 6.83 5.28 15.68
C TYR A 144 6.86 4.53 17.02
N PRO A 145 7.95 4.63 17.79
CA PRO A 145 8.17 3.90 19.05
C PRO A 145 7.28 4.42 20.18
N ARG A 146 5.96 4.21 20.09
CA ARG A 146 5.02 4.52 21.18
C ARG A 146 4.70 3.25 21.95
N ARG A 147 4.71 3.35 23.29
CA ARG A 147 4.00 2.41 24.16
C ARG A 147 2.96 3.13 25.01
N CYS A 148 1.91 2.40 25.38
CA CYS A 148 0.93 2.79 26.40
C CYS A 148 1.58 3.37 27.67
N CYS A 149 2.73 2.82 28.06
CA CYS A 149 3.34 2.94 29.38
C CYS A 149 4.30 4.11 29.51
N ASP A 150 4.84 4.60 28.41
CA ASP A 150 5.98 5.52 28.49
C ASP A 150 5.55 6.95 28.76
N ASN A 151 4.27 7.28 28.57
CA ASN A 151 3.69 8.63 28.75
C ASN A 151 4.56 9.77 28.17
N ASN A 152 5.37 9.47 27.14
CA ASN A 152 6.28 10.42 26.52
C ASN A 152 5.61 10.99 25.27
N ASP A 153 5.12 12.23 25.39
CA ASP A 153 4.35 12.88 24.35
C ASP A 153 5.20 13.44 23.19
N GLN A 154 6.51 13.60 23.42
CA GLN A 154 7.46 14.07 22.40
C GLN A 154 7.89 12.96 21.44
N ALA A 155 7.76 11.69 21.84
CA ALA A 155 8.10 10.51 21.04
C ALA A 155 7.35 10.40 19.69
N THR A 156 6.14 10.93 19.61
CA THR A 156 5.19 10.63 18.52
C THR A 156 5.15 11.63 17.38
N HIS A 157 5.88 12.74 17.49
CA HIS A 157 5.76 13.87 16.57
C HIS A 157 7.09 14.31 15.96
N ILE A 158 8.20 13.67 16.33
CA ILE A 158 9.53 14.08 15.91
C ILE A 158 10.02 13.08 14.84
N PHE A 159 10.40 13.61 13.69
CA PHE A 159 11.12 12.87 12.66
C PHE A 159 12.49 13.55 12.44
N PRO A 160 13.62 12.81 12.54
CA PRO A 160 13.72 11.39 12.87
C PRO A 160 13.23 11.09 14.30
N PRO A 161 12.73 9.86 14.57
CA PRO A 161 12.29 9.49 15.92
C PRO A 161 13.46 9.66 16.90
N PRO A 162 13.22 10.25 18.09
CA PRO A 162 14.28 10.41 19.08
C PRO A 162 14.66 9.04 19.65
N ASP A 163 15.86 8.92 20.19
CA ASP A 163 16.25 7.74 20.98
C ASP A 163 15.38 7.65 22.23
N ILE A 164 14.40 6.76 22.22
CA ILE A 164 13.52 6.56 23.36
C ILE A 164 14.13 5.52 24.30
N VAL A 165 14.53 5.99 25.48
CA VAL A 165 14.87 5.11 26.59
C VAL A 165 13.59 4.77 27.34
N HIS A 166 13.18 3.50 27.25
CA HIS A 166 11.97 3.02 27.89
C HIS A 166 12.26 2.66 29.35
N LEU A 167 11.70 3.44 30.28
CA LEU A 167 12.01 3.38 31.71
C LEU A 167 11.26 2.26 32.45
N GLN A 168 10.32 1.58 31.81
CA GLN A 168 9.51 0.50 32.40
C GLN A 168 9.45 -0.72 31.48
N ARG A 169 9.47 -1.92 32.07
CA ARG A 169 9.08 -3.16 31.37
C ARG A 169 7.58 -3.08 31.05
N HIS A 170 7.18 -3.54 29.86
CA HIS A 170 5.85 -3.38 29.24
C HIS A 170 4.65 -3.29 30.21
N CYS A 171 3.70 -2.35 30.00
CA CYS A 171 2.40 -2.40 30.71
C CYS A 171 1.68 -3.74 30.42
N LYS A 172 0.71 -4.17 31.25
CA LYS A 172 -0.10 -5.38 30.98
C LYS A 172 -0.62 -5.46 29.53
N VAL A 173 -0.97 -4.31 28.93
CA VAL A 173 -1.41 -4.20 27.52
C VAL A 173 -0.29 -4.49 26.53
N CYS A 174 0.91 -3.93 26.74
CA CYS A 174 2.08 -4.15 25.89
C CYS A 174 2.81 -5.46 26.18
N TYR A 175 2.65 -6.05 27.37
CA TYR A 175 3.34 -7.25 27.81
C TYR A 175 2.98 -8.45 26.93
N GLU A 176 1.69 -8.61 26.62
CA GLU A 176 1.23 -9.68 25.74
C GLU A 176 1.75 -9.56 24.30
N MET A 177 2.16 -8.36 23.87
CA MET A 177 2.72 -8.16 22.53
C MET A 177 4.21 -8.43 22.42
N HIS A 178 4.99 -8.01 23.42
CA HIS A 178 6.43 -7.99 23.28
C HIS A 178 7.13 -9.19 23.95
N GLU A 179 6.51 -9.87 24.93
CA GLU A 179 7.12 -11.07 25.54
C GLU A 179 6.59 -12.41 24.99
N LYS A 180 5.46 -12.43 24.28
CA LYS A 180 4.94 -13.70 23.70
C LYS A 180 5.63 -14.16 22.41
N GLY A 181 6.67 -13.46 21.95
CA GLY A 181 7.61 -13.85 20.88
C GLY A 181 7.05 -14.81 19.83
N ASP A 182 6.63 -14.29 18.68
CA ASP A 182 6.22 -15.01 17.45
C ASP A 182 5.18 -16.14 17.59
N LYS A 183 4.68 -16.46 18.78
CA LYS A 183 3.64 -17.47 18.96
C LYS A 183 2.27 -16.82 18.89
N PHE A 184 1.79 -16.69 17.65
CA PHE A 184 0.43 -16.31 17.29
C PHE A 184 -0.55 -17.34 17.86
N VAL A 185 -1.21 -16.99 18.97
CA VAL A 185 -2.38 -17.72 19.45
C VAL A 185 -3.59 -16.85 19.12
N VAL A 186 -4.38 -17.29 18.14
CA VAL A 186 -5.67 -16.69 17.79
C VAL A 186 -6.54 -16.66 19.04
N ALA A 187 -6.77 -15.47 19.59
CA ALA A 187 -7.78 -15.31 20.63
C ALA A 187 -9.13 -15.22 19.93
N GLU A 188 -10.11 -16.03 20.35
CA GLU A 188 -11.49 -15.88 19.89
C GLU A 188 -12.00 -14.45 20.14
N GLU A 189 -12.84 -13.94 19.24
CA GLU A 189 -13.32 -12.55 19.23
C GLU A 189 -13.94 -12.14 20.58
N ASP A 190 -14.61 -13.07 21.27
CA ASP A 190 -15.27 -12.86 22.56
C ASP A 190 -14.30 -12.80 23.74
N VAL A 191 -13.19 -13.53 23.68
CA VAL A 191 -12.11 -13.44 24.69
C VAL A 191 -11.49 -12.05 24.66
N TRP A 192 -11.30 -11.50 23.46
CA TRP A 192 -10.74 -10.16 23.31
C TRP A 192 -11.71 -9.06 23.74
N LYS A 193 -13.00 -9.13 23.35
CA LYS A 193 -14.02 -8.18 23.82
C LYS A 193 -14.08 -8.13 25.35
N ASN A 194 -14.03 -9.29 25.99
CA ASN A 194 -14.01 -9.40 27.45
C ASN A 194 -12.74 -8.80 28.06
N ARG A 195 -11.54 -9.10 27.51
CA ARG A 195 -10.26 -8.53 27.95
C ARG A 195 -10.19 -7.02 27.78
N LEU A 196 -10.63 -6.50 26.63
CA LEU A 196 -10.68 -5.07 26.36
C LEU A 196 -11.58 -4.37 27.38
N SER A 197 -12.72 -4.97 27.72
CA SER A 197 -13.62 -4.47 28.76
C SER A 197 -12.94 -4.42 30.14
N THR A 198 -12.13 -5.42 30.48
CA THR A 198 -11.39 -5.48 31.75
C THR A 198 -10.26 -4.44 31.77
N MET A 199 -9.52 -4.29 30.67
CA MET A 199 -8.46 -3.29 30.53
C MET A 199 -8.99 -1.85 30.60
N MET A 200 -10.19 -1.60 30.03
CA MET A 200 -10.89 -0.31 30.15
C MET A 200 -11.40 -0.03 31.56
N LYS A 201 -11.65 -1.07 32.38
CA LYS A 201 -12.12 -0.96 33.77
C LYS A 201 -10.98 -0.74 34.77
N GLU A 202 -9.78 -1.23 34.50
CA GLU A 202 -8.64 -1.22 35.45
C GLU A 202 -7.65 -0.05 35.24
N GLY A 203 -7.78 0.74 34.16
CA GLY A 203 -6.85 1.86 33.86
C GLY A 203 -7.53 3.22 33.84
N SER A 204 -6.79 4.28 34.15
CA SER A 204 -7.18 5.65 33.77
C SER A 204 -6.81 5.89 32.30
N PRO A 205 -7.67 6.49 31.46
CA PRO A 205 -7.33 6.76 30.06
C PRO A 205 -6.08 7.65 30.00
N PRO A 206 -5.19 7.47 29.00
CA PRO A 206 -3.95 8.24 28.91
C PRO A 206 -4.20 9.74 28.84
N ARG A 207 -3.38 10.53 29.55
CA ARG A 207 -3.52 11.99 29.70
C ARG A 207 -3.46 12.76 28.37
N GLN A 208 -2.71 12.26 27.38
CA GLN A 208 -2.69 12.78 26.01
C GLN A 208 -2.89 11.67 24.98
N LYS A 209 -3.52 12.06 23.86
CA LYS A 209 -4.03 11.16 22.82
C LYS A 209 -3.22 11.37 21.56
N ILE A 210 -2.60 10.33 21.00
CA ILE A 210 -2.18 10.39 19.58
C ILE A 210 -3.42 10.72 18.77
N THR A 211 -3.30 11.51 17.70
CA THR A 211 -4.47 11.77 16.85
C THR A 211 -4.77 10.55 15.98
N ALA A 212 -6.06 10.22 15.79
CA ALA A 212 -6.46 9.18 14.85
C ALA A 212 -5.90 9.41 13.45
N ARG A 213 -5.72 10.68 13.06
CA ARG A 213 -5.17 11.09 11.77
C ARG A 213 -3.72 10.62 11.57
N ILE A 214 -2.87 10.70 12.58
CA ILE A 214 -1.46 10.28 12.47
C ILE A 214 -1.40 8.75 12.32
N ILE A 215 -2.06 8.03 13.21
CA ILE A 215 -2.08 6.56 13.17
C ILE A 215 -2.68 6.04 11.86
N GLY A 216 -3.80 6.61 11.43
CA GLY A 216 -4.43 6.23 10.17
C GLY A 216 -3.52 6.46 8.96
N ARG A 217 -2.65 7.49 8.98
CA ARG A 217 -1.64 7.69 7.93
C ARG A 217 -0.56 6.62 7.96
N CYS A 218 -0.06 6.24 9.13
CA CYS A 218 0.96 5.20 9.28
C CYS A 218 0.49 3.83 8.76
N LEU A 219 -0.79 3.52 8.96
CA LEU A 219 -1.38 2.22 8.58
C LEU A 219 -1.96 2.19 7.17
N LYS A 220 -2.09 3.36 6.52
CA LYS A 220 -2.65 3.48 5.18
C LYS A 220 -1.96 2.57 4.13
N PRO A 221 -0.62 2.45 4.10
CA PRO A 221 0.08 1.62 3.11
C PRO A 221 -0.33 0.14 3.10
N VAL A 222 -0.80 -0.38 4.23
CA VAL A 222 -1.19 -1.80 4.37
C VAL A 222 -2.70 -2.00 4.53
N SER A 223 -3.48 -0.92 4.54
CA SER A 223 -4.93 -0.97 4.82
C SER A 223 -5.75 -1.77 3.80
N THR A 224 -5.19 -2.03 2.63
CA THR A 224 -5.78 -2.84 1.55
C THR A 224 -4.83 -3.94 1.08
N ILE A 225 -3.92 -4.43 1.94
CA ILE A 225 -3.01 -5.55 1.62
C ILE A 225 -3.73 -6.83 1.17
N LEU A 226 -5.01 -6.97 1.54
CA LEU A 226 -5.92 -8.03 1.11
C LEU A 226 -6.78 -7.64 -0.09
N TYR A 227 -6.37 -6.69 -0.93
CA TYR A 227 -7.14 -6.31 -2.12
C TYR A 227 -7.52 -7.53 -2.95
N GLY A 228 -8.77 -7.58 -3.42
CA GLY A 228 -9.32 -8.75 -4.15
C GLY A 228 -9.61 -9.99 -3.29
N MET A 229 -9.16 -10.06 -2.04
CA MET A 229 -9.28 -11.26 -1.20
C MET A 229 -10.46 -11.21 -0.21
N PRO A 230 -10.89 -12.38 0.30
CA PRO A 230 -11.80 -12.45 1.43
C PRO A 230 -11.28 -11.66 2.63
N LYS A 231 -12.20 -11.20 3.49
CA LYS A 231 -11.90 -10.47 4.73
C LYS A 231 -11.17 -9.12 4.58
N ASN A 232 -10.84 -8.65 3.38
CA ASN A 232 -10.27 -7.30 3.16
C ASN A 232 -11.07 -6.17 3.82
N LYS A 233 -12.39 -6.15 3.58
CA LYS A 233 -13.29 -5.16 4.20
C LYS A 233 -13.31 -5.27 5.72
N LEU A 234 -13.23 -6.50 6.26
CA LEU A 234 -13.22 -6.74 7.70
C LEU A 234 -11.92 -6.19 8.30
N PHE A 235 -10.77 -6.56 7.75
CA PHE A 235 -9.45 -6.09 8.16
C PHE A 235 -9.35 -4.56 8.16
N LYS A 236 -9.74 -3.92 7.05
CA LYS A 236 -9.74 -2.46 6.92
C LYS A 236 -10.63 -1.78 7.96
N ARG A 237 -11.86 -2.27 8.15
CA ARG A 237 -12.79 -1.73 9.17
C ARG A 237 -12.24 -1.89 10.58
N THR A 238 -11.56 -3.00 10.87
CA THR A 238 -10.93 -3.23 12.18
C THR A 238 -9.77 -2.27 12.42
N LEU A 239 -8.90 -2.07 11.42
CA LEU A 239 -7.85 -1.04 11.49
C LEU A 239 -8.46 0.34 11.78
N ASP A 240 -9.46 0.75 11.00
CA ASP A 240 -10.13 2.05 11.17
C ASP A 240 -10.75 2.19 12.56
N SER A 241 -11.45 1.15 13.04
CA SER A 241 -12.06 1.11 14.39
C SER A 241 -11.02 1.25 15.49
N TYR A 242 -9.91 0.51 15.40
CA TYR A 242 -8.81 0.57 16.38
C TYR A 242 -8.08 1.91 16.35
N CYS A 243 -7.96 2.54 15.18
CA CYS A 243 -7.45 3.90 15.06
C CYS A 243 -8.36 4.92 15.77
N GLN A 244 -9.68 4.75 15.73
CA GLN A 244 -10.60 5.67 16.40
C GLN A 244 -10.68 5.43 17.92
N ASN A 245 -10.48 4.19 18.37
CA ASN A 245 -10.53 3.82 19.78
C ASN A 245 -9.30 4.35 20.54
N ALA A 246 -9.49 5.36 21.39
CA ALA A 246 -8.39 6.01 22.12
C ALA A 246 -7.59 5.06 23.03
N TRP A 247 -8.20 4.01 23.57
CA TRP A 247 -7.51 3.03 24.44
C TRP A 247 -6.53 2.18 23.64
N ILE A 248 -6.95 1.74 22.45
CA ILE A 248 -6.12 0.92 21.56
C ILE A 248 -5.09 1.80 20.84
N ARG A 249 -5.52 2.96 20.33
CA ARG A 249 -4.69 3.87 19.54
C ARG A 249 -3.41 4.28 20.26
N ASN A 250 -3.50 4.50 21.58
CA ASN A 250 -2.35 4.93 22.38
C ASN A 250 -1.27 3.85 22.56
N CYS A 251 -1.54 2.61 22.13
CA CYS A 251 -0.54 1.54 22.06
C CYS A 251 0.32 1.60 20.78
N GLY A 252 0.06 2.53 19.86
CA GLY A 252 0.86 2.77 18.66
C GLY A 252 0.40 2.00 17.42
N PRO A 253 0.93 2.35 16.23
CA PRO A 253 0.46 1.78 14.97
C PRO A 253 0.87 0.31 14.80
N GLY A 254 2.07 -0.09 15.23
CA GLY A 254 2.52 -1.49 15.18
C GLY A 254 1.60 -2.42 16.00
N PHE A 255 1.22 -2.00 17.21
CA PHE A 255 0.25 -2.73 18.04
C PHE A 255 -1.12 -2.86 17.34
N ILE A 256 -1.64 -1.77 16.78
CA ILE A 256 -2.93 -1.78 16.09
C ILE A 256 -2.90 -2.76 14.92
N LEU A 257 -1.82 -2.75 14.13
CA LEU A 257 -1.66 -3.62 12.99
C LEU A 257 -1.64 -5.10 13.41
N ARG A 258 -0.77 -5.46 14.37
CA ARG A 258 -0.69 -6.82 14.91
C ARG A 258 -2.05 -7.30 15.43
N LYS A 259 -2.80 -6.46 16.16
CA LYS A 259 -4.15 -6.80 16.63
C LYS A 259 -5.16 -6.96 15.51
N ALA A 260 -5.11 -6.12 14.49
CA ALA A 260 -5.98 -6.26 13.34
C ALA A 260 -5.66 -7.53 12.52
N MET A 261 -4.45 -8.07 12.59
CA MET A 261 -4.13 -9.34 11.93
C MET A 261 -4.82 -10.54 12.60
N GLU A 262 -5.02 -10.51 13.93
CA GLU A 262 -5.61 -11.61 14.71
C GLU A 262 -7.07 -11.95 14.31
N ILE A 263 -7.78 -11.01 13.68
CA ILE A 263 -9.20 -11.19 13.28
C ILE A 263 -9.37 -11.85 11.90
N VAL A 264 -8.28 -12.08 11.18
CA VAL A 264 -8.28 -12.72 9.87
C VAL A 264 -7.57 -14.08 10.01
N PRO A 265 -8.15 -15.17 9.47
CA PRO A 265 -7.55 -16.51 9.56
C PRO A 265 -6.11 -16.56 9.04
N ASP A 266 -5.28 -17.33 9.73
CA ASP A 266 -3.86 -17.47 9.39
C ASP A 266 -3.65 -17.96 7.95
N SER A 267 -4.52 -18.86 7.48
CA SER A 267 -4.48 -19.38 6.11
C SER A 267 -4.56 -18.30 5.01
N ILE A 268 -5.14 -17.13 5.30
CA ILE A 268 -5.21 -15.99 4.35
C ILE A 268 -3.90 -15.20 4.37
N TRP A 269 -3.25 -15.09 5.53
CA TRP A 269 -1.99 -14.36 5.66
C TRP A 269 -0.80 -15.14 5.14
N ASP A 270 -0.86 -16.47 5.30
CA ASP A 270 0.19 -17.43 4.93
C ASP A 270 0.09 -17.91 3.48
N GLU A 271 -0.94 -17.47 2.75
CA GLU A 271 -1.06 -17.71 1.31
C GLU A 271 0.08 -16.99 0.56
N ASP A 272 0.88 -17.77 -0.16
CA ASP A 272 1.97 -17.27 -0.99
C ASP A 272 1.42 -16.32 -2.06
N PHE A 273 2.19 -15.29 -2.40
CA PHE A 273 1.83 -14.41 -3.49
C PHE A 273 1.94 -15.13 -4.85
N THR A 274 0.99 -14.83 -5.74
CA THR A 274 1.00 -15.28 -7.15
C THR A 274 1.92 -14.39 -7.98
N LYS A 275 2.76 -14.98 -8.83
CA LYS A 275 3.70 -14.21 -9.65
C LYS A 275 2.96 -13.36 -10.68
N THR A 276 3.53 -12.21 -11.01
CA THR A 276 2.95 -11.27 -11.98
C THR A 276 2.66 -11.94 -13.33
N GLU A 277 3.54 -12.81 -13.84
CA GLU A 277 3.29 -13.58 -15.07
C GLU A 277 2.10 -14.54 -14.98
N GLU A 278 1.85 -15.16 -13.83
CA GLU A 278 0.75 -16.11 -13.62
C GLU A 278 -0.61 -15.41 -13.50
N LEU A 279 -0.62 -14.12 -13.12
CA LEU A 279 -1.83 -13.29 -13.07
C LEU A 279 -2.30 -12.84 -14.45
N ALA A 280 -1.40 -12.73 -15.43
CA ALA A 280 -1.74 -12.30 -16.79
C ALA A 280 -2.42 -13.41 -17.62
N GLU A 281 -2.23 -14.67 -17.25
CA GLU A 281 -2.77 -15.85 -17.96
C GLU A 281 -4.22 -16.19 -17.57
N ASN A 282 -4.77 -15.56 -16.52
CA ASN A 282 -6.17 -15.73 -16.08
C ASN A 282 -6.85 -14.37 -15.91
N PRO A 283 -7.47 -13.82 -16.98
CA PRO A 283 -8.16 -12.52 -16.94
C PRO A 283 -9.44 -12.51 -16.08
#